data_AF-A0A915I8A9-F1
#
_entry.id   AF-A0A915I8A9-F1
#
_cell.length_a   1.000
_cell.length_b   1.000
_cell.length_c   1.000
_cell.angle_alpha   90.00
_cell.angle_beta   90.00
_cell.angle_gamma   90.00
#
_symmetry.space_group_name_H-M   'P 1'
#
loop_
_entity.id
_entity.type
_entity.pdbx_description
1 polymer ?
#
loop_
_entity_poly.entity_id
_entity_poly.type
_entity_poly.pdbx_seq_one_letter_code
_entity_poly.pdbx_strand_id
1 'polypeptide(L)'
;MPGNLGLRDQISALQWIRANIRSFNGDPNSVTVAGDSAGAVSASILAISPLAKGLFHRIILKSGSALMHSAVRTLGTKHSTLKVLNAMSCRDVDCLKNFNKTALNKIYMDLLMDAAQDPYERLQGLMIFSPVIDDYMEGDSILPKHPLLLMKENAHLPALISTTSDERLGLFGALVGLKNTGDNIDFIQVTADSTEDWLNLSHYFPVRDYERHQMQ
;
A
#
# COMPACT_ATOMS: atom_id res chain seq x y z
N MET A 1 9.00 10.41 15.13
CA MET A 1 7.66 10.23 14.51
C MET A 1 7.49 8.75 14.19
N PRO A 2 6.32 8.15 14.43
CA PRO A 2 6.11 6.69 14.42
C PRO A 2 6.08 6.02 13.03
N GLY A 3 6.44 6.73 11.95
CA GLY A 3 6.37 6.19 10.57
C GLY A 3 4.93 5.93 10.11
N ASN A 4 4.77 5.43 8.88
CA ASN A 4 3.51 4.92 8.32
C ASN A 4 2.29 5.87 8.37
N LEU A 5 2.49 7.19 8.47
CA LEU A 5 1.38 8.15 8.62
C LEU A 5 0.38 8.08 7.45
N GLY A 6 0.85 7.96 6.22
CA GLY A 6 -0.04 7.79 5.07
C GLY A 6 -0.89 6.52 5.11
N LEU A 7 -0.40 5.44 5.74
CA LEU A 7 -1.20 4.24 5.97
C LEU A 7 -2.19 4.42 7.12
N ARG A 8 -1.85 5.21 8.15
CA ARG A 8 -2.81 5.61 9.21
C ARG A 8 -3.96 6.43 8.64
N ASP A 9 -3.68 7.32 7.70
CA ASP A 9 -4.70 8.09 7.01
C ASP A 9 -5.65 7.16 6.24
N GLN A 10 -5.11 6.16 5.53
CA GLN A 10 -5.91 5.16 4.82
C GLN A 10 -6.74 4.28 5.77
N ILE A 11 -6.19 3.85 6.92
CA ILE A 11 -6.95 3.12 7.95
C ILE A 11 -8.10 3.97 8.48
N SER A 12 -7.84 5.25 8.76
CA SER A 12 -8.86 6.19 9.23
C SER A 12 -9.97 6.37 8.18
N ALA A 13 -9.61 6.46 6.90
CA ALA A 13 -10.56 6.48 5.80
C ALA A 13 -11.39 5.18 5.72
N LEU A 14 -10.77 4.02 5.90
CA LEU A 14 -11.48 2.73 5.92
C LEU A 14 -12.43 2.59 7.11
N GLN A 15 -12.04 3.08 8.29
CA GLN A 15 -12.93 3.17 9.45
C GLN A 15 -14.12 4.08 9.17
N TRP A 16 -13.88 5.23 8.53
CA TRP A 16 -14.95 6.13 8.10
C TRP A 16 -15.88 5.44 7.10
N ILE A 17 -15.35 4.74 6.10
CA ILE A 17 -16.16 3.97 5.13
C ILE A 17 -17.01 2.95 5.88
N ARG A 18 -16.41 2.14 6.77
CA ARG A 18 -17.15 1.14 7.55
C ARG A 18 -18.29 1.73 8.36
N ALA A 19 -18.08 2.91 8.95
CA ALA A 19 -19.09 3.59 9.75
C ALA A 19 -20.19 4.28 8.93
N ASN A 20 -19.87 4.79 7.73
CA ASN A 20 -20.73 5.73 7.02
C ASN A 20 -21.28 5.23 5.68
N ILE A 21 -20.68 4.20 5.06
CA ILE A 21 -21.02 3.84 3.67
C ILE A 21 -22.47 3.39 3.50
N ARG A 22 -23.13 2.92 4.57
CA ARG A 22 -24.58 2.62 4.57
C ARG A 22 -25.44 3.83 4.21
N SER A 23 -25.05 5.03 4.63
CA SER A 23 -25.74 6.28 4.29
C SER A 23 -25.65 6.62 2.80
N PHE A 24 -24.74 5.98 2.07
CA PHE A 24 -24.56 6.10 0.63
C PHE A 24 -25.02 4.84 -0.13
N ASN A 25 -25.88 4.03 0.50
CA ASN A 25 -26.39 2.75 -0.03
C ASN A 25 -25.31 1.68 -0.30
N GLY A 26 -24.11 1.82 0.28
CA GLY A 26 -23.09 0.77 0.22
C GLY A 26 -23.20 -0.23 1.36
N ASP A 27 -22.70 -1.44 1.14
CA ASP A 27 -22.63 -2.48 2.17
C ASP A 27 -21.25 -2.49 2.85
N PRO A 28 -21.15 -2.14 4.14
CA PRO A 28 -19.88 -2.17 4.87
C PRO A 28 -19.30 -3.58 4.99
N ASN A 29 -20.10 -4.64 4.80
CA ASN A 29 -19.67 -6.04 4.82
C ASN A 29 -19.19 -6.55 3.44
N SER A 30 -19.17 -5.69 2.42
CA SER A 30 -18.75 -6.06 1.06
C SER A 30 -17.79 -5.04 0.44
N VAL A 31 -17.04 -4.32 1.27
CA VAL A 31 -16.02 -3.36 0.81
C VAL A 31 -14.84 -4.07 0.16
N THR A 32 -14.45 -3.61 -1.03
CA THR A 32 -13.23 -4.02 -1.76
C THR A 32 -12.24 -2.86 -1.81
N VAL A 33 -10.99 -3.10 -1.43
CA VAL A 33 -9.92 -2.09 -1.57
C VAL A 33 -9.12 -2.38 -2.83
N ALA A 34 -9.20 -1.47 -3.79
CA ALA A 34 -8.43 -1.56 -5.03
C ALA A 34 -7.29 -0.55 -5.02
N GLY A 35 -6.13 -0.95 -5.54
CA GLY A 35 -4.97 -0.09 -5.64
C GLY A 35 -4.15 -0.38 -6.89
N ASP A 36 -3.46 0.66 -7.36
CA ASP A 36 -2.53 0.61 -8.49
C ASP A 36 -1.15 1.10 -8.03
N SER A 37 -0.09 0.38 -8.40
CA SER A 37 1.29 0.70 -8.05
C SER A 37 1.47 0.89 -6.53
N ALA A 38 1.84 2.09 -6.06
CA ALA A 38 1.92 2.41 -4.64
C ALA A 38 0.58 2.23 -3.89
N GLY A 39 -0.55 2.39 -4.58
CA GLY A 39 -1.87 2.07 -4.06
C GLY A 39 -2.06 0.56 -3.84
N ALA A 40 -1.56 -0.28 -4.76
CA ALA A 40 -1.58 -1.74 -4.59
C ALA A 40 -0.65 -2.18 -3.46
N VAL A 41 0.54 -1.57 -3.34
CA VAL A 41 1.42 -1.74 -2.17
C VAL A 41 0.65 -1.42 -0.89
N SER A 42 -0.01 -0.27 -0.83
CA SER A 42 -0.78 0.14 0.35
C SER A 42 -1.92 -0.84 0.67
N ALA A 43 -2.72 -1.21 -0.33
CA ALA A 43 -3.82 -2.16 -0.17
C ALA A 43 -3.34 -3.53 0.35
N SER A 44 -2.20 -4.01 -0.16
CA SER A 44 -1.61 -5.27 0.30
C SER A 44 -1.01 -5.19 1.71
N ILE A 45 -0.45 -4.05 2.13
CA ILE A 45 -0.02 -3.82 3.52
C ILE A 45 -1.24 -3.80 4.45
N LEU A 46 -2.30 -3.08 4.06
CA LEU A 46 -3.54 -3.04 4.82
C LEU A 46 -4.16 -4.43 4.97
N ALA A 47 -4.10 -5.28 3.93
CA ALA A 47 -4.65 -6.63 3.98
C ALA A 47 -4.00 -7.54 5.03
N ILE A 48 -2.73 -7.29 5.35
CA ILE A 48 -1.95 -8.07 6.32
C ILE A 48 -1.73 -7.34 7.65
N SER A 49 -2.26 -6.13 7.77
CA SER A 49 -2.12 -5.29 8.96
C SER A 49 -3.11 -5.70 10.06
N PRO A 50 -2.67 -5.85 11.32
CA PRO A 50 -3.59 -6.12 12.42
C PRO A 50 -4.60 -4.98 12.64
N LEU A 51 -4.20 -3.72 12.37
CA LEU A 51 -5.05 -2.54 12.59
C LEU A 51 -6.14 -2.35 11.54
N ALA A 52 -5.98 -2.94 10.35
CA ALA A 52 -6.97 -2.86 9.28
C ALA A 52 -7.89 -4.10 9.21
N LYS A 53 -7.71 -5.06 10.13
CA LYS A 53 -8.46 -6.31 10.16
C LYS A 53 -9.97 -6.07 10.22
N GLY A 54 -10.68 -6.64 9.25
CA GLY A 54 -12.15 -6.56 9.16
C GLY A 54 -12.69 -5.19 8.74
N LEU A 55 -11.86 -4.27 8.25
CA LEU A 55 -12.33 -3.01 7.66
C LEU A 55 -12.78 -3.17 6.20
N PHE A 56 -12.32 -4.21 5.51
CA PHE A 56 -12.68 -4.57 4.15
C PHE A 56 -12.54 -6.07 3.94
N HIS A 57 -13.02 -6.56 2.80
CA HIS A 57 -13.31 -7.98 2.59
C HIS A 57 -12.61 -8.56 1.37
N ARG A 58 -12.14 -7.73 0.43
CA ARG A 58 -11.47 -8.14 -0.81
C ARG A 58 -10.43 -7.11 -1.22
N ILE A 59 -9.43 -7.53 -1.99
CA ILE A 59 -8.42 -6.63 -2.56
C ILE A 59 -8.27 -6.79 -4.06
N ILE A 60 -7.96 -5.69 -4.75
CA ILE A 60 -7.50 -5.69 -6.14
C ILE A 60 -6.14 -5.00 -6.17
N LEU A 61 -5.11 -5.72 -6.60
CA LEU A 61 -3.72 -5.29 -6.60
C LEU A 61 -3.23 -5.21 -8.04
N LYS A 62 -3.08 -3.98 -8.56
CA LYS A 62 -2.51 -3.78 -9.88
C LYS A 62 -1.07 -3.28 -9.76
N SER A 63 -0.14 -3.98 -10.39
CA SER A 63 1.23 -3.51 -10.59
C SER A 63 1.95 -3.13 -9.28
N GLY A 64 1.61 -3.79 -8.17
CA GLY A 64 2.20 -3.51 -6.87
C GLY A 64 1.86 -4.50 -5.76
N SER A 65 2.77 -4.61 -4.78
CA SER A 65 2.63 -5.50 -3.62
C SER A 65 3.60 -5.09 -2.51
N ALA A 66 3.25 -5.35 -1.26
CA ALA A 66 4.10 -5.19 -0.08
C ALA A 66 5.41 -5.99 -0.16
N LEU A 67 5.49 -6.99 -1.06
CA LEU A 67 6.68 -7.79 -1.32
C LEU A 67 7.64 -7.17 -2.36
N MET A 68 7.27 -6.06 -3.00
CA MET A 68 8.21 -5.35 -3.87
C MET A 68 9.39 -4.84 -3.04
N HIS A 69 10.59 -4.90 -3.64
CA HIS A 69 11.82 -4.50 -2.96
C HIS A 69 11.79 -3.06 -2.43
N SER A 70 11.09 -2.15 -3.12
CA SER A 70 10.94 -0.75 -2.73
C SER A 70 9.74 -0.45 -1.82
N ALA A 71 8.86 -1.43 -1.55
CA ALA A 71 7.60 -1.22 -0.87
C ALA A 71 7.75 -0.93 0.63
N VAL A 72 8.65 -1.64 1.31
CA VAL A 72 8.87 -1.49 2.76
C VAL A 72 10.36 -1.28 3.02
N ARG A 73 10.73 -0.07 3.48
CA ARG A 73 12.13 0.37 3.59
C ARG A 73 12.45 0.97 4.96
N THR A 74 12.50 0.15 6.02
CA THR A 74 12.77 0.63 7.38
C THR A 74 14.11 1.37 7.50
N LEU A 75 15.21 0.74 7.05
CA LEU A 75 16.56 1.32 7.18
C LEU A 75 16.75 2.53 6.27
N GLY A 76 16.33 2.43 4.99
CA GLY A 76 16.42 3.54 4.03
C GLY A 76 15.64 4.77 4.51
N THR A 77 14.39 4.57 4.95
CA THR A 77 13.55 5.65 5.48
C THR A 77 14.15 6.26 6.75
N LYS A 78 14.73 5.44 7.65
CA LYS A 78 15.43 5.94 8.85
C LYS A 78 16.64 6.80 8.47
N HIS A 79 17.45 6.37 7.51
CA HIS A 79 18.60 7.13 7.01
C HIS A 79 18.18 8.48 6.40
N SER A 80 17.19 8.46 5.51
CA SER A 80 16.58 9.68 4.94
C SER A 80 16.06 10.62 6.04
N THR A 81 15.39 10.08 7.05
CA THR A 81 14.86 10.87 8.18
C THR A 81 15.99 11.55 8.95
N LEU A 82 17.09 10.84 9.24
CA LEU A 82 18.24 11.41 9.95
C LEU A 82 18.91 12.53 9.15
N LYS A 83 19.06 12.36 7.82
CA LYS A 83 19.59 13.42 6.94
C LYS A 83 18.72 14.68 7.02
N VAL A 84 17.39 14.52 6.93
CA VAL A 84 16.44 15.64 7.06
C VAL A 84 16.56 16.31 8.43
N LEU A 85 16.53 15.55 9.52
CA LEU A 85 16.61 16.12 10.87
C LEU A 85 17.93 16.87 11.11
N ASN A 86 19.06 16.34 10.65
CA ASN A 86 20.35 17.00 10.74
C ASN A 86 20.38 18.31 9.94
N ALA A 87 19.85 18.31 8.72
CA ALA A 87 19.80 19.51 7.88
C ALA A 87 18.85 20.58 8.45
N MET A 88 17.76 20.18 9.09
CA MET A 88 16.81 21.11 9.72
C MET A 88 17.31 21.68 11.05
N SER A 89 18.23 20.98 11.74
CA SER A 89 18.61 21.28 13.13
C SER A 89 17.40 21.34 14.10
N CYS A 90 16.28 20.69 13.73
CA CYS A 90 15.08 20.58 14.55
C CYS A 90 15.12 19.31 15.39
N ARG A 91 14.74 19.41 16.67
CA ARG A 91 14.75 18.27 17.61
C ARG A 91 13.38 17.90 18.17
N ASP A 92 12.36 18.70 17.91
CA ASP A 92 10.99 18.48 18.39
C ASP A 92 9.94 18.84 17.32
N VAL A 93 8.70 18.48 17.62
CA VAL A 93 7.56 18.66 16.71
C VAL A 93 7.20 20.13 16.52
N ASP A 94 7.41 20.98 17.52
CA ASP A 94 7.03 22.39 17.44
C ASP A 94 8.00 23.20 16.57
N CYS A 95 9.28 22.82 16.56
CA CYS A 95 10.25 23.27 15.58
C CYS A 95 9.82 22.88 14.16
N LEU A 96 9.41 21.62 13.95
CA LEU A 96 9.00 21.13 12.63
C LEU A 96 7.77 21.88 12.09
N LYS A 97 6.77 22.16 12.94
CA LYS A 97 5.55 22.89 12.54
C LYS A 97 5.84 24.29 12.02
N ASN A 98 6.83 24.96 12.61
CA ASN A 98 7.20 26.33 12.28
C ASN A 98 8.38 26.41 11.29
N PHE A 99 8.89 25.27 10.83
CA PHE A 99 10.05 25.25 9.95
C PHE A 99 9.72 25.86 8.58
N ASN A 100 10.71 26.53 7.99
CA ASN A 100 10.56 27.17 6.70
C ASN A 100 10.31 26.13 5.59
N LYS A 101 9.12 26.17 4.98
CA LYS A 101 8.71 25.23 3.92
C LYS A 101 9.63 25.25 2.71
N THR A 102 10.13 26.43 2.31
CA THR A 102 11.07 26.55 1.19
C THR A 102 12.40 25.87 1.51
N ALA A 103 12.89 26.03 2.74
CA ALA A 103 14.09 25.33 3.19
C ALA A 103 13.87 23.81 3.23
N LEU A 104 12.71 23.36 3.71
CA LEU A 104 12.35 21.93 3.72
C LEU A 104 12.29 21.35 2.30
N ASN A 105 11.67 22.06 1.36
CA ASN A 105 11.62 21.64 -0.04
C ASN A 105 13.02 21.51 -0.64
N LYS A 106 13.93 22.43 -0.31
CA LYS A 106 15.32 22.33 -0.74
C LYS A 106 16.00 21.08 -0.18
N ILE A 107 15.88 20.83 1.13
CA ILE A 107 16.42 19.62 1.77
C ILE A 107 15.89 18.34 1.12
N TYR A 108 14.59 18.31 0.82
CA TYR A 108 13.95 17.18 0.13
C TYR A 108 14.51 16.97 -1.28
N MET A 109 14.68 18.05 -2.05
CA MET A 109 15.28 17.97 -3.39
C MET A 109 16.73 17.50 -3.33
N ASP A 110 17.52 18.01 -2.39
CA ASP A 110 18.91 17.57 -2.19
C ASP A 110 18.96 16.07 -1.88
N LEU A 111 18.05 15.57 -1.03
CA LEU A 111 17.94 14.14 -0.71
C LEU A 111 17.57 13.28 -1.94
N LEU A 112 16.67 13.77 -2.80
CA LEU A 112 16.33 13.09 -4.05
C LEU A 112 17.51 13.05 -5.01
N MET A 113 18.26 14.15 -5.13
CA MET A 113 19.43 14.21 -6.02
C MET A 113 20.57 13.33 -5.52
N ASP A 114 20.78 13.23 -4.21
CA ASP A 114 21.68 12.25 -3.60
C ASP A 114 21.25 10.82 -3.94
N ALA A 115 19.97 10.49 -3.73
CA ALA A 115 19.42 9.17 -4.02
C ALA A 115 19.52 8.82 -5.52
N ALA A 116 19.39 9.81 -6.40
CA ALA A 116 19.55 9.64 -7.83
C ALA A 116 21.01 9.34 -8.26
N GLN A 117 21.99 9.57 -7.38
CA GLN A 117 23.39 9.22 -7.64
C GLN A 117 23.76 7.83 -7.08
N ASP A 118 22.97 7.30 -6.14
CA ASP A 118 23.18 5.97 -5.57
C ASP A 118 22.51 4.89 -6.46
N PRO A 119 23.27 3.94 -7.02
CA PRO A 119 22.72 2.86 -7.84
C PRO A 119 21.67 2.01 -7.11
N TYR A 120 21.81 1.78 -5.80
CA TYR A 120 20.87 1.00 -5.01
C TYR A 120 19.54 1.75 -4.79
N GLU A 121 19.61 3.05 -4.52
CA GLU A 121 18.41 3.89 -4.37
C GLU A 121 17.66 4.06 -5.70
N ARG A 122 18.40 4.18 -6.81
CA ARG A 122 17.80 4.19 -8.16
C ARG A 122 17.06 2.90 -8.47
N LEU A 123 17.64 1.74 -8.13
CA LEU A 123 16.97 0.45 -8.28
C LEU A 123 15.71 0.34 -7.41
N GLN A 124 15.63 1.11 -6.33
CA GLN A 124 14.47 1.18 -5.44
C GLN A 124 13.46 2.26 -5.86
N GLY A 125 13.60 2.84 -7.06
CA GLY A 125 12.62 3.75 -7.66
C GLY A 125 12.59 5.15 -7.04
N LEU A 126 13.66 5.56 -6.35
CA LEU A 126 13.77 6.87 -5.67
C LEU A 126 12.69 7.13 -4.61
N MET A 127 12.08 6.07 -4.07
CA MET A 127 11.15 6.17 -2.93
C MET A 127 11.93 6.38 -1.63
N ILE A 128 12.42 7.62 -1.41
CA ILE A 128 13.24 8.01 -0.25
C ILE A 128 12.51 7.92 1.09
N PHE A 129 11.17 7.95 1.06
CA PHE A 129 10.29 7.63 2.18
C PHE A 129 9.29 6.57 1.72
N SER A 130 9.28 5.43 2.40
CA SER A 130 8.37 4.31 2.14
C SER A 130 7.77 3.83 3.46
N PRO A 131 6.72 2.99 3.40
CA PRO A 131 6.30 2.20 4.55
C PRO A 131 7.48 1.55 5.29
N VAL A 132 7.36 1.40 6.61
CA VAL A 132 8.39 0.82 7.49
C VAL A 132 7.78 -0.25 8.40
N ILE A 133 8.61 -1.17 8.86
CA ILE A 133 8.26 -2.05 9.97
C ILE A 133 8.21 -1.19 11.25
N ASP A 134 7.09 -1.23 11.96
CA ASP A 134 6.80 -0.41 13.15
C ASP A 134 6.52 -1.28 14.39
N ASP A 135 7.31 -2.32 14.58
CA ASP A 135 7.26 -3.28 15.71
C ASP A 135 7.39 -2.64 17.10
N TYR A 136 8.00 -1.45 17.18
CA TYR A 136 8.10 -0.64 18.39
C TYR A 136 6.78 0.03 18.81
N MET A 137 5.73 -0.01 17.97
CA MET A 137 4.40 0.51 18.29
C MET A 137 3.52 -0.58 18.93
N GLU A 138 3.79 -0.91 20.19
CA GLU A 138 3.06 -1.97 20.91
C GLU A 138 1.54 -1.76 20.86
N GLY A 139 0.81 -2.73 20.30
CA GLY A 139 -0.66 -2.69 20.18
C GLY A 139 -1.22 -1.73 19.12
N ASP A 140 -0.37 -0.89 18.51
CA ASP A 140 -0.76 0.13 17.52
C ASP A 140 0.15 0.10 16.26
N SER A 141 0.74 -1.07 15.99
CA SER A 141 1.61 -1.30 14.84
C SER A 141 0.79 -1.61 13.58
N ILE A 142 1.05 -0.89 12.50
CA ILE A 142 0.44 -1.19 11.19
C ILE A 142 1.12 -2.39 10.56
N LEU A 143 2.44 -2.47 10.66
CA LEU A 143 3.27 -3.47 10.02
C LEU A 143 4.33 -3.99 11.03
N PRO A 144 3.95 -4.92 11.93
CA PRO A 144 4.79 -5.32 13.07
C PRO A 144 5.97 -6.20 12.70
N LYS A 145 6.06 -6.67 11.46
CA LYS A 145 7.18 -7.48 10.95
C LYS A 145 7.18 -7.49 9.44
N HIS A 146 8.16 -8.18 8.86
CA HIS A 146 8.33 -8.27 7.43
C HIS A 146 7.04 -8.77 6.72
N PRO A 147 6.60 -8.13 5.62
CA PRO A 147 5.34 -8.48 4.94
C PRO A 147 5.20 -9.95 4.58
N LEU A 148 6.28 -10.61 4.16
CA LEU A 148 6.28 -12.05 3.85
C LEU A 148 5.82 -12.91 5.04
N LEU A 149 6.20 -12.55 6.26
CA LEU A 149 5.81 -13.30 7.46
C LEU A 149 4.33 -13.05 7.79
N LEU A 150 3.89 -11.80 7.69
CA LEU A 150 2.48 -11.44 7.92
C LEU A 150 1.55 -12.03 6.86
N MET A 151 1.98 -12.13 5.61
CA MET A 151 1.20 -12.79 4.56
C MET A 151 0.95 -14.26 4.89
N LYS A 152 1.99 -15.00 5.34
CA LYS A 152 1.84 -16.40 5.76
C LYS A 152 0.85 -16.59 6.91
N GLU A 153 0.73 -15.59 7.78
CA GLU A 153 -0.15 -15.67 8.95
C GLU A 153 -1.57 -15.14 8.68
N ASN A 154 -1.70 -14.11 7.84
CA ASN A 154 -2.90 -13.25 7.79
C ASN A 154 -3.50 -13.06 6.39
N ALA A 155 -2.90 -13.58 5.30
CA ALA A 155 -3.41 -13.39 3.94
C ALA A 155 -4.64 -14.27 3.64
N HIS A 156 -5.79 -13.90 4.22
CA HIS A 156 -7.04 -14.67 4.11
C HIS A 156 -8.12 -14.02 3.24
N LEU A 157 -7.84 -12.83 2.67
CA LEU A 157 -8.81 -12.10 1.86
C LEU A 157 -8.75 -12.54 0.39
N PRO A 158 -9.89 -12.71 -0.30
CA PRO A 158 -9.92 -12.86 -1.74
C PRO A 158 -9.19 -11.71 -2.45
N ALA A 159 -8.32 -12.05 -3.39
CA ALA A 159 -7.45 -11.11 -4.08
C ALA A 159 -7.49 -11.31 -5.61
N LEU A 160 -7.64 -10.20 -6.34
CA LEU A 160 -7.33 -10.14 -7.77
C LEU A 160 -5.98 -9.44 -7.93
N ILE A 161 -5.04 -10.08 -8.63
CA ILE A 161 -3.68 -9.54 -8.81
C ILE A 161 -3.38 -9.44 -10.31
N SER A 162 -2.90 -8.27 -10.74
CA SER A 162 -2.57 -8.01 -12.14
C SER A 162 -1.23 -7.30 -12.32
N THR A 163 -0.66 -7.48 -13.51
CA THR A 163 0.54 -6.78 -14.01
C THR A 163 0.32 -6.48 -15.49
N THR A 164 1.07 -5.53 -16.05
CA THR A 164 1.14 -5.38 -17.51
C THR A 164 2.20 -6.32 -18.09
N SER A 165 2.10 -6.68 -19.38
CA SER A 165 3.06 -7.57 -20.04
C SER A 165 4.49 -7.00 -20.08
N ASP A 166 4.62 -5.67 -20.13
CA ASP A 166 5.89 -4.94 -20.23
C ASP A 166 6.48 -4.51 -18.87
N GLU A 167 5.82 -4.79 -17.75
CA GLU A 167 6.38 -4.60 -16.39
C GLU A 167 7.50 -5.60 -16.01
N ARG A 168 7.88 -6.48 -16.95
CA ARG A 168 8.70 -7.69 -16.79
C ARG A 168 10.08 -7.52 -16.15
N LEU A 169 10.58 -6.31 -15.89
CA LEU A 169 11.87 -6.13 -15.20
C LEU A 169 11.77 -5.84 -13.68
N GLY A 170 10.59 -5.49 -13.14
CA GLY A 170 10.46 -5.09 -11.72
C GLY A 170 9.63 -6.01 -10.83
N LEU A 171 8.60 -6.66 -11.39
CA LEU A 171 7.58 -7.37 -10.59
C LEU A 171 7.79 -8.89 -10.46
N PHE A 172 8.63 -9.49 -11.32
CA PHE A 172 8.79 -10.94 -11.46
C PHE A 172 9.32 -11.64 -10.19
N GLY A 173 10.03 -10.92 -9.32
CA GLY A 173 10.55 -11.46 -8.05
C GLY A 173 9.48 -11.74 -6.99
N ALA A 174 8.37 -10.99 -6.99
CA ALA A 174 7.36 -11.08 -5.94
C ALA A 174 6.35 -12.23 -6.16
N LEU A 175 6.01 -12.54 -7.42
CA LEU A 175 5.05 -13.60 -7.77
C LEU A 175 5.65 -15.02 -7.62
N VAL A 176 6.94 -15.20 -7.89
CA VAL A 176 7.64 -16.49 -7.71
C VAL A 176 7.75 -16.86 -6.22
N GLY A 177 7.84 -15.86 -5.33
CA GLY A 177 7.91 -16.08 -3.88
C GLY A 177 6.63 -16.65 -3.26
N LEU A 178 5.46 -16.35 -3.83
CA LEU A 178 4.15 -16.83 -3.33
C LEU A 178 3.77 -18.21 -3.90
N LYS A 179 4.21 -18.55 -5.12
CA LYS A 179 3.95 -19.87 -5.72
C LYS A 179 4.68 -21.01 -5.02
N ASN A 180 5.77 -20.70 -4.29
CA ASN A 180 6.60 -21.66 -3.56
C ASN A 180 6.21 -21.86 -2.09
N THR A 181 5.15 -21.23 -1.57
CA THR A 181 4.75 -21.41 -0.15
C THR A 181 3.75 -22.53 0.11
N GLY A 182 3.20 -23.18 -0.92
CA GLY A 182 2.40 -24.40 -0.75
C GLY A 182 1.01 -24.19 -0.13
N ASP A 183 0.51 -22.95 -0.04
CA ASP A 183 -0.79 -22.63 0.56
C ASP A 183 -1.92 -22.59 -0.48
N ASN A 184 -3.10 -23.10 -0.10
CA ASN A 184 -4.36 -23.06 -0.85
C ASN A 184 -4.90 -21.61 -0.94
N ILE A 185 -4.28 -20.78 -1.76
CA ILE A 185 -4.78 -19.43 -2.10
C ILE A 185 -5.27 -19.47 -3.54
N ASP A 186 -6.57 -19.23 -3.75
CA ASP A 186 -7.17 -19.12 -5.09
C ASP A 186 -6.70 -17.81 -5.75
N PHE A 187 -5.57 -17.87 -6.45
CA PHE A 187 -5.07 -16.76 -7.26
C PHE A 187 -5.78 -16.73 -8.62
N ILE A 188 -6.50 -15.65 -8.91
CA ILE A 188 -6.83 -15.28 -10.29
C ILE A 188 -5.77 -14.27 -10.73
N GLN A 189 -4.77 -14.75 -11.48
CA GLN A 189 -3.78 -13.89 -12.12
C GLN A 189 -4.34 -13.40 -13.45
N VAL A 190 -4.47 -12.09 -13.60
CA VAL A 190 -4.92 -11.48 -14.87
C VAL A 190 -3.82 -10.56 -15.39
N THR A 191 -3.24 -10.93 -16.53
CA THR A 191 -2.42 -10.01 -17.33
C THR A 191 -3.37 -9.25 -18.25
N ALA A 192 -3.51 -7.95 -18.02
CA ALA A 192 -4.37 -7.09 -18.85
C ALA A 192 -3.47 -6.22 -19.74
N ASP A 193 -3.58 -6.39 -21.05
CA ASP A 193 -2.82 -5.62 -22.05
C ASP A 193 -3.69 -4.53 -22.72
N SER A 194 -5.01 -4.53 -22.48
CA SER A 194 -5.94 -3.61 -23.15
C SER A 194 -7.14 -3.18 -22.31
N THR A 195 -7.85 -2.13 -22.75
CA THR A 195 -9.13 -1.68 -22.18
C THR A 195 -10.27 -2.69 -22.32
N GLU A 196 -10.19 -3.65 -23.26
CA GLU A 196 -11.21 -4.70 -23.43
C GLU A 196 -11.11 -5.80 -22.37
N ASP A 197 -9.91 -6.09 -21.88
CA ASP A 197 -9.70 -7.05 -20.78
C ASP A 197 -10.38 -6.60 -19.48
N TRP A 198 -10.50 -5.27 -19.28
CA TRP A 198 -11.20 -4.67 -18.15
C TRP A 198 -12.71 -4.90 -18.18
N LEU A 199 -13.33 -4.95 -19.36
CA LEU A 199 -14.76 -5.21 -19.50
C LEU A 199 -15.10 -6.67 -19.18
N ASN A 200 -14.22 -7.62 -19.53
CA ASN A 200 -14.39 -9.03 -19.20
C ASN A 200 -14.25 -9.35 -17.70
N LEU A 201 -13.55 -8.52 -16.93
CA LEU A 201 -13.43 -8.67 -15.47
C LEU A 201 -14.76 -8.46 -14.73
N SER A 202 -15.71 -7.73 -15.32
CA SER A 202 -17.05 -7.51 -14.74
C SER A 202 -17.84 -8.81 -14.54
N HIS A 203 -17.53 -9.88 -15.28
CA HIS A 203 -18.16 -11.19 -15.10
C HIS A 203 -17.75 -11.91 -13.81
N TYR A 204 -16.58 -11.59 -13.24
CA TYR A 204 -16.10 -12.17 -11.98
C TYR A 204 -16.54 -11.37 -10.75
N PHE A 205 -17.07 -10.16 -10.97
CA PHE A 205 -17.66 -9.31 -9.94
C PHE A 205 -19.14 -9.10 -10.26
N PRO A 206 -20.05 -9.94 -9.75
CA PRO A 206 -21.47 -9.71 -9.95
C PRO A 206 -21.85 -8.38 -9.29
N VAL A 207 -21.90 -7.32 -10.09
CA VAL A 207 -22.63 -6.11 -9.78
C VAL A 207 -24.08 -6.56 -9.76
N ARG A 208 -24.67 -6.71 -8.57
CA ARG A 208 -26.12 -6.86 -8.48
C ARG A 208 -26.71 -5.60 -9.08
N ASP A 209 -27.31 -5.74 -10.26
CA ASP A 209 -28.12 -4.70 -10.87
C ASP A 209 -29.13 -4.22 -9.83
N TYR A 210 -28.96 -2.97 -9.42
CA TYR A 210 -29.97 -2.28 -8.64
C TYR A 210 -31.07 -1.89 -9.63
N GLU A 211 -31.92 -2.86 -9.96
CA GLU A 211 -33.10 -2.59 -10.77
C GLU A 211 -33.92 -1.50 -10.09
N ARG A 212 -34.15 -0.44 -10.86
CA ARG A 212 -35.10 0.63 -10.58
C ARG A 212 -36.42 0.00 -10.15
N HIS A 213 -36.74 0.07 -8.87
CA HIS A 213 -38.15 0.04 -8.49
C HIS A 213 -38.76 1.36 -8.93
N GLN A 214 -39.28 1.32 -10.16
CA GLN A 214 -40.29 2.25 -10.61
C GLN A 214 -41.50 2.17 -9.69
N MET A 215 -42.11 3.34 -9.53
CA MET A 215 -43.39 3.59 -8.89
C MET A 215 -44.44 2.51 -9.21
N GLN A 216 -45.08 2.02 -8.15
CA GLN A 216 -46.53 1.80 -8.14
C GLN A 216 -47.10 2.56 -6.94
#